data_AF-W2UZL2-F1
#
_entry.id   AF-W2UZL2-F1
#
_cell.length_a   1.000
_cell.length_b   1.000
_cell.length_c   1.000
_cell.angle_alpha   90.00
_cell.angle_beta   90.00
_cell.angle_gamma   90.00
#
_symmetry.space_group_name_H-M   'P 1'
#
loop_
_entity.id
_entity.type
_entity.pdbx_description
1 polymer ?
#
loop_
_entity_poly.entity_id
_entity_poly.type
_entity_poly.pdbx_seq_one_letter_code
_entity_poly.pdbx_strand_id
1 'polypeptide(L)'
;MKQSNRILSLLTSSTSFTWNTFKRVYRKGFVRIVPGDDIEYVGHTMRYILIIVDILILVIMFRPVDYVLGHTFARCDIVPMEIIQKTTLGETLTVQDKRMISSIVKCRALSQMLELAIILSMYVLFWVKYSFTPAMFLFGMRILRANDLKKMSIYDALKRVLGILISILPVGIGFFWMMFDKKSQGWHDKISGTVIIRKSCLVKKN
;
A
#
# COMPACT_ATOMS: atom_id res chain seq x y z
N MET A 1 -51.84 -17.71 -27.33
CA MET A 1 -50.86 -16.61 -27.49
C MET A 1 -50.79 -15.57 -26.35
N LYS A 2 -51.70 -15.54 -25.35
CA LYS A 2 -51.67 -14.53 -24.26
C LYS A 2 -50.74 -14.82 -23.07
N GLN A 3 -50.26 -16.06 -22.90
CA GLN A 3 -49.53 -16.49 -21.70
C GLN A 3 -48.00 -16.38 -21.84
N SER A 4 -47.47 -16.50 -23.07
CA SER A 4 -46.03 -16.36 -23.37
C SER A 4 -45.51 -14.93 -23.16
N ASN A 5 -46.33 -13.91 -23.44
CA ASN A 5 -45.95 -12.50 -23.26
C ASN A 5 -45.87 -12.06 -21.79
N ARG A 6 -46.54 -12.76 -20.86
CA ARG A 6 -46.46 -12.48 -19.41
C ARG A 6 -45.16 -12.99 -18.78
N ILE A 7 -44.61 -14.09 -19.29
CA ILE A 7 -43.35 -14.66 -18.80
C ILE A 7 -42.17 -13.83 -19.31
N LEU A 8 -42.22 -13.37 -20.57
CA LEU A 8 -41.24 -12.44 -21.13
C LEU A 8 -41.23 -11.09 -20.41
N SER A 9 -42.38 -10.55 -19.99
CA SER A 9 -42.41 -9.28 -19.22
C SER A 9 -41.86 -9.42 -17.79
N LEU A 10 -41.97 -10.60 -17.18
CA LEU A 10 -41.45 -10.88 -15.83
C LEU A 10 -39.93 -11.12 -15.82
N LEU A 11 -39.38 -11.67 -16.91
CA LEU A 11 -37.94 -11.85 -17.09
C LEU A 11 -37.19 -10.56 -17.44
N THR A 12 -37.89 -9.55 -17.97
CA THR A 12 -37.30 -8.22 -18.23
C THR A 12 -37.32 -7.28 -17.01
N SER A 13 -38.05 -7.62 -15.94
CA SER A 13 -38.21 -6.75 -14.77
C SER A 13 -37.24 -7.01 -13.61
N SER A 14 -36.36 -8.02 -13.67
CA SER A 14 -35.59 -8.44 -12.48
C SER A 14 -34.10 -8.13 -12.45
N THR A 15 -33.52 -7.40 -13.42
CA THR A 15 -32.10 -7.00 -13.33
C THR A 15 -31.83 -5.60 -13.86
N SER A 16 -32.60 -4.60 -13.44
CA SER A 16 -32.19 -3.20 -13.61
C SER A 16 -31.22 -2.80 -12.50
N PHE A 17 -30.05 -3.46 -12.47
CA PHE A 17 -28.88 -2.85 -11.87
C PHE A 17 -28.49 -1.65 -12.75
N THR A 18 -29.19 -0.54 -12.55
CA THR A 18 -29.04 0.64 -13.40
C THR A 18 -27.60 1.13 -13.30
N TRP A 19 -27.06 1.66 -14.40
CA TRP A 19 -25.73 2.29 -14.42
C TRP A 19 -25.58 3.36 -13.31
N ASN A 20 -26.68 3.98 -12.88
CA ASN A 20 -26.70 4.90 -11.75
C ASN A 20 -26.55 4.19 -10.41
N THR A 21 -27.16 3.01 -10.21
CA THR A 21 -26.91 2.14 -9.06
C THR A 21 -25.45 1.68 -9.03
N PHE A 22 -24.88 1.27 -10.17
CA PHE A 22 -23.46 0.93 -10.30
C PHE A 22 -22.55 2.11 -9.94
N LYS A 23 -22.75 3.28 -10.58
CA LYS A 23 -21.99 4.50 -10.27
C LYS A 23 -22.10 4.88 -8.80
N ARG A 24 -23.26 4.70 -8.18
CA ARG A 24 -23.48 5.05 -6.78
C ARG A 24 -22.72 4.11 -5.83
N VAL A 25 -22.72 2.81 -6.11
CA VAL A 25 -21.95 1.80 -5.35
C VAL A 25 -20.45 1.96 -5.60
N TYR A 26 -20.05 2.12 -6.87
CA TYR A 26 -18.67 2.39 -7.29
C TYR A 26 -18.13 3.68 -6.64
N ARG A 27 -18.89 4.78 -6.68
CA ARG A 27 -18.49 6.05 -6.05
C ARG A 27 -18.39 5.94 -4.53
N LYS A 28 -19.24 5.15 -3.87
CA LYS A 28 -19.19 4.93 -2.41
C LYS A 28 -17.91 4.22 -1.94
N GLY A 29 -17.36 3.28 -2.72
CA GLY A 29 -16.09 2.61 -2.39
C GLY A 29 -14.86 3.51 -2.56
N PHE A 30 -14.94 4.47 -3.49
CA PHE A 30 -13.83 5.34 -3.90
C PHE A 30 -13.84 6.74 -3.28
N VAL A 31 -14.99 7.17 -2.75
CA VAL A 31 -15.18 8.50 -2.13
C VAL A 31 -16.02 8.34 -0.88
N ARG A 32 -15.57 8.98 0.21
CA ARG A 32 -16.41 9.23 1.40
C ARG A 32 -16.64 10.72 1.56
N ILE A 33 -17.90 11.08 1.72
CA ILE A 33 -18.33 12.44 2.06
C ILE A 33 -18.89 12.34 3.48
N VAL A 34 -18.34 13.12 4.40
CA VAL A 34 -18.82 13.18 5.79
C VAL A 34 -19.84 14.32 5.87
N PRO A 35 -21.07 14.10 6.38
CA PRO A 35 -22.04 15.16 6.54
C PRO A 35 -21.45 16.30 7.40
N GLY A 36 -21.49 17.53 6.89
CA GLY A 36 -20.92 18.72 7.54
C GLY A 36 -19.48 19.06 7.14
N ASP A 37 -18.79 18.20 6.40
CA ASP A 37 -17.47 18.49 5.82
C ASP A 37 -17.61 18.74 4.30
N ASP A 38 -17.10 19.86 3.78
CA ASP A 38 -17.03 20.16 2.33
C ASP A 38 -15.88 19.41 1.61
N ILE A 39 -15.40 18.31 2.18
CA ILE A 39 -14.19 17.61 1.78
C ILE A 39 -14.55 16.22 1.26
N GLU A 40 -14.06 15.87 0.06
CA GLU A 40 -14.16 14.50 -0.43
C GLU A 40 -12.94 13.68 0.04
N TYR A 41 -13.18 12.82 1.02
CA TYR A 41 -12.21 11.85 1.51
C TYR A 41 -12.08 10.68 0.55
N VAL A 42 -10.89 10.10 0.49
CA VAL A 42 -10.65 8.87 -0.27
C VAL A 42 -11.34 7.70 0.41
N GLY A 43 -12.13 6.94 -0.36
CA GLY A 43 -12.83 5.75 0.14
C GLY A 43 -11.89 4.57 0.40
N HIS A 44 -12.33 3.60 1.20
CA HIS A 44 -11.52 2.46 1.64
C HIS A 44 -11.05 1.57 0.48
N THR A 45 -11.89 1.31 -0.53
CA THR A 45 -11.48 0.54 -1.72
C THR A 45 -10.30 1.20 -2.41
N MET A 46 -10.39 2.52 -2.58
CA MET A 46 -9.32 3.28 -3.20
C MET A 46 -8.06 3.29 -2.33
N ARG A 47 -8.18 3.32 -1.00
CA ARG A 47 -7.03 3.17 -0.09
C ARG A 47 -6.29 1.84 -0.30
N TYR A 48 -7.01 0.73 -0.46
CA TYR A 48 -6.38 -0.57 -0.75
C TYR A 48 -5.70 -0.58 -2.12
N ILE A 49 -6.34 0.00 -3.14
CA ILE A 49 -5.74 0.13 -4.48
C ILE A 49 -4.43 0.93 -4.41
N LEU A 50 -4.42 2.05 -3.70
CA LEU A 50 -3.20 2.86 -3.52
C LEU A 50 -2.07 2.06 -2.87
N ILE A 51 -2.37 1.29 -1.81
CA ILE A 51 -1.38 0.47 -1.13
C ILE A 51 -0.81 -0.60 -2.08
N ILE A 52 -1.68 -1.30 -2.81
CA ILE A 52 -1.26 -2.33 -3.77
C ILE A 52 -0.40 -1.72 -4.87
N VAL A 53 -0.80 -0.58 -5.43
CA VAL A 53 -0.03 0.10 -6.48
C VAL A 53 1.32 0.59 -5.95
N ASP A 54 1.38 1.16 -4.74
CA ASP A 54 2.66 1.53 -4.10
C ASP A 54 3.55 0.29 -3.90
N ILE A 55 3.00 -0.85 -3.46
CA ILE A 55 3.76 -2.12 -3.32
C ILE A 55 4.29 -2.59 -4.68
N LEU A 56 3.46 -2.57 -5.73
CA LEU A 56 3.89 -2.97 -7.08
C LEU A 56 4.99 -2.06 -7.62
N ILE A 57 4.85 -0.73 -7.44
CA ILE A 57 5.87 0.24 -7.84
C ILE A 57 7.17 -0.03 -7.09
N LEU A 58 7.10 -0.25 -5.78
CA LEU A 58 8.26 -0.59 -4.96
C LEU A 58 8.94 -1.88 -5.47
N VAL A 59 8.20 -2.96 -5.65
CA VAL A 59 8.75 -4.23 -6.15
C VAL A 59 9.41 -4.05 -7.52
N ILE A 60 8.79 -3.34 -8.45
CA ILE A 60 9.36 -3.13 -9.79
C ILE A 60 10.59 -2.23 -9.75
N MET A 61 10.57 -1.17 -8.94
CA MET A 61 11.64 -0.17 -8.90
C MET A 61 12.92 -0.69 -8.26
N PHE A 62 12.80 -1.55 -7.24
CA PHE A 62 13.96 -1.99 -6.46
C PHE A 62 14.59 -3.30 -6.95
N ARG A 63 13.83 -4.17 -7.62
CA ARG A 63 14.36 -5.44 -8.17
C ARG A 63 15.61 -5.28 -9.05
N PRO A 64 15.68 -4.30 -9.98
CA PRO A 64 16.89 -4.08 -10.76
C PRO A 64 18.07 -3.62 -9.91
N VAL A 65 17.82 -2.81 -8.87
CA VAL A 65 18.86 -2.31 -7.96
C VAL A 65 19.44 -3.47 -7.16
N ASP A 66 18.60 -4.31 -6.57
CA ASP A 66 19.04 -5.51 -5.85
C ASP A 66 19.79 -6.46 -6.77
N TYR A 67 19.32 -6.64 -8.00
CA TYR A 67 19.97 -7.49 -8.99
C TYR A 67 21.38 -6.98 -9.32
N VAL A 68 21.54 -5.68 -9.59
CA VAL A 68 22.83 -5.06 -9.89
C VAL A 68 23.75 -5.10 -8.66
N LEU A 69 23.25 -4.73 -7.48
CA LEU A 69 24.04 -4.76 -6.24
C LEU A 69 24.50 -6.18 -5.90
N GLY A 70 23.61 -7.17 -6.06
CA GLY A 70 23.96 -8.57 -5.86
C GLY A 70 25.00 -9.07 -6.85
N HIS A 71 24.89 -8.67 -8.11
CA HIS A 71 25.86 -9.09 -9.14
C HIS A 71 27.23 -8.40 -8.99
N THR A 72 27.25 -7.13 -8.56
CA THR A 72 28.48 -6.31 -8.47
C THR A 72 29.22 -6.44 -7.14
N PHE A 73 28.49 -6.56 -6.02
CA PHE A 73 29.10 -6.55 -4.68
C PHE A 73 29.06 -7.93 -3.99
N ALA A 74 28.27 -8.90 -4.45
CA ALA A 74 28.06 -10.15 -3.72
C ALA A 74 28.14 -11.41 -4.58
N ARG A 75 29.36 -11.96 -4.74
CA ARG A 75 29.53 -13.43 -4.88
C ARG A 75 28.88 -14.23 -3.72
N CYS A 76 28.40 -13.54 -2.68
CA CYS A 76 27.67 -14.07 -1.53
C CYS A 76 26.15 -14.18 -1.72
N ASP A 77 25.56 -13.67 -2.80
CA ASP A 77 24.10 -13.57 -2.86
C ASP A 77 23.40 -14.87 -3.27
N ILE A 78 24.13 -15.78 -3.89
CA ILE A 78 23.67 -17.08 -4.35
C ILE A 78 24.37 -18.12 -3.50
N VAL A 79 23.60 -18.89 -2.73
CA VAL A 79 24.14 -20.08 -2.07
C VAL A 79 24.68 -20.99 -3.17
N PRO A 80 25.97 -21.39 -3.15
CA PRO A 80 26.54 -22.22 -4.19
C PRO A 80 25.70 -23.49 -4.39
N MET A 81 25.50 -23.88 -5.65
CA MET A 81 24.68 -25.06 -5.98
C MET A 81 25.16 -26.33 -5.28
N GLU A 82 26.46 -26.45 -5.02
CA GLU A 82 27.06 -27.54 -4.25
C GLU A 82 26.48 -27.69 -2.84
N ILE A 83 26.22 -26.57 -2.14
CA ILE A 83 25.62 -26.60 -0.80
C ILE A 83 24.13 -26.96 -0.86
N ILE A 84 23.43 -26.45 -1.87
CA ILE A 84 22.01 -26.78 -2.08
C ILE A 84 21.89 -28.29 -2.30
N GLN A 85 22.74 -28.85 -3.16
CA GLN A 85 22.76 -30.27 -3.47
C GLN A 85 23.09 -31.13 -2.24
N LYS A 86 24.12 -30.79 -1.46
CA LYS A 86 24.45 -31.46 -0.18
C LYS A 86 23.25 -31.46 0.78
N THR A 87 22.56 -30.33 0.88
CA THR A 87 21.37 -30.19 1.74
C THR A 87 20.19 -31.03 1.23
N THR A 88 19.96 -31.06 -0.09
CA THR A 88 18.89 -31.86 -0.71
C THR A 88 19.13 -33.36 -0.56
N LEU A 89 20.38 -33.81 -0.60
CA LEU A 89 20.77 -35.21 -0.43
C LEU A 89 20.82 -35.66 1.05
N GLY A 90 20.54 -34.75 2.00
CA GLY A 90 20.61 -35.06 3.42
C GLY A 90 22.03 -35.25 3.96
N GLU A 91 23.05 -34.78 3.23
CA GLU A 91 24.44 -34.85 3.67
C GLU A 91 24.73 -33.83 4.79
N THR A 92 25.64 -34.20 5.70
CA THR A 92 26.03 -33.30 6.79
C THR A 92 26.88 -32.14 6.28
N LEU A 93 26.37 -30.93 6.41
CA LEU A 93 27.09 -29.70 6.05
C LEU A 93 28.38 -29.53 6.86
N THR A 94 29.48 -29.21 6.18
CA THR A 94 30.77 -28.95 6.83
C THR A 94 30.72 -27.66 7.66
N VAL A 95 31.66 -27.48 8.59
CA VAL A 95 31.80 -26.23 9.37
C VAL A 95 32.04 -25.03 8.44
N GLN A 96 32.75 -25.26 7.33
CA GLN A 96 33.02 -24.24 6.31
C GLN A 96 31.75 -23.84 5.56
N ASP A 97 30.92 -24.81 5.17
CA ASP A 97 29.62 -24.56 4.52
C ASP A 97 28.71 -23.71 5.43
N LYS A 98 28.62 -24.06 6.72
CA LYS A 98 27.83 -23.30 7.71
C LYS A 98 28.34 -21.85 7.89
N ARG A 99 29.66 -21.65 7.94
CA ARG A 99 30.26 -20.30 8.01
C ARG A 99 29.93 -19.47 6.79
N MET A 100 30.02 -20.07 5.59
CA MET A 100 29.68 -19.39 4.36
C MET A 100 28.19 -19.00 4.33
N ILE A 101 27.27 -19.93 4.64
CA ILE A 101 25.83 -19.64 4.73
C ILE A 101 25.55 -18.49 5.71
N SER A 102 26.17 -18.49 6.89
CA SER A 102 25.98 -17.41 7.87
C SER A 102 26.41 -16.05 7.34
N SER A 103 27.56 -15.97 6.65
CA SER A 103 28.04 -14.73 6.03
C SER A 103 27.11 -14.23 4.92
N ILE A 104 26.60 -15.15 4.10
CA ILE A 104 25.61 -14.87 3.04
C ILE A 104 24.33 -14.30 3.63
N VAL A 105 23.76 -14.97 4.64
CA VAL A 105 22.52 -14.54 5.32
C VAL A 105 22.70 -13.16 5.96
N LYS A 106 23.84 -12.90 6.62
CA LYS A 106 24.14 -11.59 7.20
C LYS A 106 24.26 -10.50 6.13
N CYS A 107 24.92 -10.79 5.02
CA CYS A 107 25.08 -9.85 3.92
C CYS A 107 23.70 -9.49 3.30
N ARG A 108 22.88 -10.51 3.03
CA ARG A 108 21.49 -10.35 2.57
C ARG A 108 20.63 -9.57 3.55
N ALA A 109 20.75 -9.84 4.85
CA ALA A 109 20.03 -9.09 5.87
C ALA A 109 20.46 -7.61 5.89
N LEU A 110 21.76 -7.34 5.80
CA LEU A 110 22.31 -5.99 5.82
C LEU A 110 21.87 -5.18 4.59
N SER A 111 21.92 -5.77 3.39
CA SER A 111 21.45 -5.09 2.16
C SER A 111 19.95 -4.79 2.25
N GLN A 112 19.15 -5.72 2.75
CA GLN A 112 17.71 -5.51 2.94
C GLN A 112 17.39 -4.39 3.94
N MET A 113 18.16 -4.28 5.04
CA MET A 113 18.00 -3.19 6.01
C MET A 113 18.33 -1.83 5.40
N LEU A 114 19.39 -1.76 4.58
CA LEU A 114 19.78 -0.55 3.87
C LEU A 114 18.71 -0.09 2.88
N GLU A 115 18.19 -1.02 2.08
CA GLU A 115 17.13 -0.75 1.10
C GLU A 115 15.85 -0.25 1.79
N LEU A 116 15.43 -0.91 2.87
CA LEU A 116 14.27 -0.49 3.66
C LEU A 116 14.45 0.92 4.23
N ALA A 117 15.64 1.25 4.73
CA ALA A 117 15.96 2.58 5.23
C ALA A 117 15.87 3.65 4.13
N ILE A 118 16.35 3.33 2.92
CA ILE A 118 16.23 4.22 1.75
C ILE A 118 14.76 4.43 1.39
N ILE A 119 13.96 3.36 1.33
CA ILE A 119 12.53 3.41 1.03
C ILE A 119 11.79 4.30 2.04
N LEU A 120 11.99 4.04 3.33
CA LEU A 120 11.35 4.80 4.40
C LEU A 120 11.72 6.28 4.32
N SER A 121 13.01 6.58 4.11
CA SER A 121 13.51 7.95 3.96
C SER A 121 12.87 8.65 2.75
N MET A 122 12.79 7.97 1.61
CA MET A 122 12.15 8.49 0.40
C MET A 122 10.65 8.78 0.63
N TYR A 123 9.92 7.88 1.29
CA TYR A 123 8.50 8.07 1.58
C TYR A 123 8.26 9.23 2.55
N VAL A 124 9.09 9.36 3.61
CA VAL A 124 9.04 10.51 4.52
C VAL A 124 9.26 11.81 3.76
N LEU A 125 10.26 11.87 2.88
CA LEU A 125 10.51 13.03 2.03
C LEU A 125 9.31 13.34 1.11
N PHE A 126 8.72 12.32 0.49
CA PHE A 126 7.56 12.49 -0.37
C PHE A 126 6.35 13.02 0.37
N TRP A 127 6.09 12.51 1.57
CA TRP A 127 4.97 12.98 2.37
C TRP A 127 5.13 14.42 2.85
N VAL A 128 6.32 14.78 3.34
CA VAL A 128 6.59 16.11 3.89
C VAL A 128 6.64 17.17 2.78
N LYS A 129 7.38 16.90 1.70
CA LYS A 129 7.61 17.89 0.63
C LYS A 129 6.43 17.99 -0.34
N TYR A 130 5.90 16.84 -0.75
CA TYR A 130 4.96 16.74 -1.86
C TYR A 130 3.55 16.31 -1.45
N SER A 131 3.36 15.81 -0.22
CA SER A 131 2.06 15.40 0.31
C SER A 131 1.39 14.31 -0.54
N PHE A 132 2.17 13.39 -1.09
CA PHE A 132 1.67 12.22 -1.81
C PHE A 132 2.65 11.05 -1.68
N THR A 133 2.21 9.84 -2.04
CA THR A 133 3.05 8.70 -2.44
C THR A 133 3.04 8.55 -3.96
N PRO A 134 3.93 7.73 -4.56
CA PRO A 134 3.90 7.47 -6.00
C PRO A 134 2.51 7.08 -6.52
N ALA A 135 1.80 6.16 -5.87
CA ALA A 135 0.43 5.81 -6.25
C ALA A 135 -0.53 7.01 -6.11
N MET A 136 -0.48 7.76 -5.00
CA MET A 136 -1.35 8.92 -4.82
C MET A 136 -1.13 9.99 -5.89
N PHE A 137 0.11 10.14 -6.38
CA PHE A 137 0.40 11.04 -7.49
C PHE A 137 -0.34 10.62 -8.76
N LEU A 138 -0.31 9.33 -9.11
CA LEU A 138 -1.01 8.77 -10.28
C LEU A 138 -2.52 8.99 -10.23
N PHE A 139 -3.12 8.90 -9.03
CA PHE A 139 -4.56 9.02 -8.86
C PHE A 139 -5.04 10.42 -8.43
N GLY A 140 -4.15 11.42 -8.40
CA GLY A 140 -4.52 12.80 -8.06
C GLY A 140 -5.00 12.97 -6.61
N MET A 141 -4.32 12.33 -5.67
CA MET A 141 -4.65 12.33 -4.24
C MET A 141 -3.56 13.03 -3.43
N ARG A 142 -3.93 13.49 -2.23
CA ARG A 142 -3.02 14.16 -1.30
C ARG A 142 -3.24 13.67 0.13
N ILE A 143 -2.15 13.47 0.83
CA ILE A 143 -2.11 13.22 2.28
C ILE A 143 -1.86 14.53 3.02
N LEU A 144 -2.78 14.90 3.91
CA LEU A 144 -2.73 16.17 4.66
C LEU A 144 -3.08 15.92 6.12
N ARG A 145 -2.77 16.90 6.98
CA ARG A 145 -3.19 16.89 8.38
C ARG A 145 -4.71 17.00 8.50
N ALA A 146 -5.32 16.22 9.39
CA ALA A 146 -6.76 16.15 9.56
C ALA A 146 -7.38 17.45 10.09
N ASN A 147 -6.62 18.20 10.91
CA ASN A 147 -7.13 19.37 11.62
C ASN A 147 -7.20 20.62 10.73
N ASP A 148 -6.16 20.87 9.93
CA ASP A 148 -6.00 22.12 9.17
C ASP A 148 -5.77 21.90 7.66
N LEU A 149 -5.74 20.64 7.21
CA LEU A 149 -5.46 20.27 5.82
C LEU A 149 -4.14 20.84 5.29
N LYS A 150 -3.18 21.15 6.17
CA LYS A 150 -1.85 21.58 5.76
C LYS A 150 -0.96 20.37 5.46
N LYS A 151 0.19 20.65 4.84
CA LYS A 151 1.24 19.66 4.59
C LYS A 151 1.69 19.06 5.92
N MET A 152 2.09 17.79 5.85
CA MET A 152 2.57 17.04 7.00
C MET A 152 3.95 17.55 7.46
N SER A 153 4.17 17.66 8.77
CA SER A 153 5.50 17.92 9.33
C SER A 153 6.34 16.63 9.36
N ILE A 154 7.66 16.76 9.54
CA ILE A 154 8.53 15.58 9.72
C ILE A 154 8.08 14.74 10.93
N TYR A 155 7.65 15.38 12.02
CA TYR A 155 7.15 14.69 13.21
C TYR A 155 5.90 13.85 12.92
N ASP A 156 4.97 14.40 12.15
CA ASP A 156 3.76 13.68 11.74
C ASP A 156 4.10 12.50 10.81
N ALA A 157 5.10 12.66 9.94
CA ALA A 157 5.60 11.59 9.07
C ALA A 157 6.22 10.44 9.89
N LEU A 158 7.00 10.75 10.93
CA LEU A 158 7.58 9.75 11.82
C LEU A 158 6.51 9.01 12.62
N LYS A 159 5.51 9.72 13.18
CA LYS A 159 4.33 9.08 13.80
C LYS A 159 3.61 8.16 12.83
N ARG A 160 3.55 8.52 11.54
CA ARG A 160 2.95 7.69 10.51
C ARG A 160 3.75 6.41 10.28
N VAL A 161 5.09 6.47 10.24
CA VAL A 161 5.96 5.28 10.16
C VAL A 161 5.71 4.34 11.35
N LEU A 162 5.73 4.88 12.57
CA LEU A 162 5.43 4.11 13.77
C LEU A 162 4.01 3.51 13.73
N GLY A 163 3.03 4.30 13.28
CA GLY A 163 1.66 3.84 13.11
C GLY A 163 1.51 2.74 12.06
N ILE A 164 2.33 2.74 11.00
CA ILE A 164 2.37 1.64 10.02
C ILE A 164 2.87 0.36 10.69
N LEU A 165 3.95 0.42 11.48
CA LEU A 165 4.45 -0.74 12.24
C LEU A 165 3.35 -1.32 13.15
N ILE A 166 2.69 -0.45 13.93
CA ILE A 166 1.56 -0.83 14.80
C ILE A 166 0.39 -1.40 13.99
N SER A 167 0.14 -0.89 12.78
CA SER A 167 -0.95 -1.39 11.91
C SER A 167 -0.66 -2.79 11.36
N ILE A 168 0.62 -3.14 11.13
CA ILE A 168 1.05 -4.42 10.57
C ILE A 168 1.12 -5.51 11.64
N LEU A 169 1.63 -5.18 12.84
CA LEU A 169 1.84 -6.13 13.96
C LEU A 169 0.65 -7.09 14.21
N PRO A 170 -0.60 -6.63 14.33
CA PRO A 170 -1.75 -7.50 14.52
C PRO A 170 -2.28 -8.03 13.18
N VAL A 171 -1.40 -8.63 12.35
CA VAL A 171 -1.76 -9.22 11.04
C VAL A 171 -2.49 -8.22 10.11
N GLY A 172 -2.10 -6.95 10.16
CA GLY A 172 -2.68 -5.91 9.30
C GLY A 172 -4.06 -5.37 9.73
N ILE A 173 -4.56 -5.68 10.93
CA ILE A 173 -5.86 -5.16 11.44
C ILE A 173 -5.96 -3.63 11.34
N GLY A 174 -4.85 -2.91 11.54
CA GLY A 174 -4.85 -1.45 11.42
C GLY A 174 -5.18 -0.94 10.01
N PHE A 175 -4.99 -1.75 8.97
CA PHE A 175 -5.43 -1.47 7.60
C PHE A 175 -6.87 -1.89 7.36
N PHE A 176 -7.34 -2.98 7.97
CA PHE A 176 -8.76 -3.37 7.93
C PHE A 176 -9.66 -2.31 8.57
N TRP A 177 -9.16 -1.54 9.54
CA TRP A 177 -9.89 -0.45 10.19
C TRP A 177 -10.40 0.63 9.21
N MET A 178 -9.78 0.78 8.03
CA MET A 178 -10.20 1.75 7.00
C MET A 178 -11.64 1.51 6.51
N MET A 179 -12.17 0.28 6.63
CA MET A 179 -13.54 -0.04 6.25
C MET A 179 -14.58 0.56 7.19
N PHE A 180 -14.26 0.66 8.48
CA PHE A 180 -15.18 1.13 9.52
C PHE A 180 -15.09 2.64 9.75
N ASP A 181 -13.94 3.24 9.48
CA ASP A 181 -13.73 4.66 9.72
C ASP A 181 -14.47 5.57 8.71
N LYS A 182 -15.08 6.65 9.22
CA LYS A 182 -15.85 7.62 8.42
C LYS A 182 -14.99 8.38 7.39
N LYS A 183 -13.71 8.59 7.67
CA LYS A 183 -12.73 9.24 6.79
C LYS A 183 -11.81 8.22 6.11
N SER A 184 -12.15 6.92 6.19
CA SER A 184 -11.34 5.78 5.74
C SER A 184 -9.92 5.77 6.33
N GLN A 185 -9.75 6.23 7.57
CA GLN A 185 -8.45 6.26 8.24
C GLN A 185 -8.07 4.89 8.82
N GLY A 186 -6.86 4.44 8.52
CA GLY A 186 -6.23 3.32 9.23
C GLY A 186 -5.63 3.76 10.57
N TRP A 187 -5.12 2.83 11.37
CA TRP A 187 -4.47 3.18 12.63
C TRP A 187 -3.27 4.12 12.43
N HIS A 188 -2.47 3.88 11.40
CA HIS A 188 -1.38 4.77 10.99
C HIS A 188 -1.82 6.20 10.67
N ASP A 189 -2.99 6.37 10.03
CA ASP A 189 -3.56 7.69 9.74
C ASP A 189 -4.03 8.38 11.02
N LYS A 190 -4.67 7.63 11.92
CA LYS A 190 -5.18 8.15 13.21
C LYS A 190 -4.04 8.60 14.13
N ILE A 191 -3.02 7.76 14.28
CA ILE A 191 -1.83 8.06 15.10
C ILE A 191 -1.08 9.29 14.56
N SER A 192 -0.96 9.42 13.24
CA SER A 192 -0.32 10.58 12.63
C SER A 192 -1.23 11.81 12.55
N GLY A 193 -2.53 11.68 12.78
CA GLY A 193 -3.50 12.77 12.63
C GLY A 193 -3.64 13.23 11.17
N THR A 194 -3.61 12.29 10.21
CA THR A 194 -3.62 12.58 8.78
C THR A 194 -4.83 11.99 8.07
N VAL A 195 -5.20 12.60 6.95
CA VAL A 195 -6.30 12.19 6.07
C VAL A 195 -5.83 12.22 4.62
N ILE A 196 -6.47 11.41 3.78
CA ILE A 196 -6.24 11.44 2.34
C ILE A 196 -7.48 11.96 1.65
N ILE A 197 -7.27 12.97 0.81
CA ILE A 197 -8.33 13.66 0.08
C ILE A 197 -8.01 13.69 -1.42
N ARG A 198 -9.03 13.96 -2.23
CA ARG A 198 -8.84 14.19 -3.67
C ARG A 198 -8.31 15.60 -3.93
N LYS A 199 -7.38 15.72 -4.87
CA LYS A 199 -6.80 17.02 -5.27
C LYS A 199 -7.87 17.98 -5.82
N SER A 200 -8.90 17.47 -6.51
CA SER A 200 -10.02 18.27 -7.03
C SER A 200 -10.74 19.09 -5.95
N CYS A 201 -10.73 18.63 -4.71
CA CYS A 201 -11.37 19.33 -3.59
C CYS A 201 -10.54 20.50 -3.05
N LEU A 202 -9.22 20.48 -3.25
CA LEU A 202 -8.35 21.60 -2.89
C LEU A 202 -8.49 22.77 -3.86
N VAL A 203 -8.76 22.48 -5.14
CA VAL A 203 -8.88 23.52 -6.19
C VAL A 203 -10.13 24.38 -6.00
N LYS A 204 -11.21 23.82 -5.42
CA LYS A 204 -12.45 24.57 -5.18
C LYS A 204 -12.40 25.58 -4.02
N LYS A 205 -11.34 25.55 -3.20
CA LYS A 205 -11.24 26.37 -1.98
C LYS A 205 -10.42 27.66 -2.15
N ASN A 206 -10.00 27.95 -3.37
CA ASN A 206 -9.34 29.18 -3.81
C ASN A 206 -10.16 29.84 -4.91
#